data_AF-A0A953TGX1-F1
#
_entry.id   AF-A0A953TGX1-F1
#
_cell.length_a   1.000
_cell.length_b   1.000
_cell.length_c   1.000
_cell.angle_alpha   90.00
_cell.angle_beta   90.00
_cell.angle_gamma   90.00
#
_symmetry.space_group_name_H-M   'P 1'
#
loop_
_entity.id
_entity.type
_entity.pdbx_description
1 polymer ?
#
loop_
_entity_poly.entity_id
_entity_poly.type
_entity_poly.pdbx_seq_one_letter_code
_entity_poly.pdbx_strand_id
1 'polypeptide(L)'
;MGSNVKLKLIDAAVTLFGQYGLYGVTTLELAKKSQVIEGSLYRLFLTREKLYDAAIESVVRMTTDALAQFALDPIHRRSERTGYPHPDGRGCSTVALSSDAGGRPSAPAGSGVR
;
A
#
# COMPACT_ATOMS: atom_id res chain seq x y z
N MET A 1 20.27 -22.42 8.80
CA MET A 1 19.36 -23.08 7.83
C MET A 1 17.85 -23.04 8.17
N GLY A 2 17.38 -22.54 9.33
CA GLY A 2 15.93 -22.58 9.69
C GLY A 2 15.04 -21.47 9.11
N SER A 3 15.62 -20.39 8.60
CA SER A 3 14.91 -19.18 8.17
C SER A 3 14.14 -19.35 6.84
N ASN A 4 14.60 -20.22 5.95
CA ASN A 4 13.98 -20.37 4.62
C ASN A 4 12.68 -21.20 4.65
N VAL A 5 12.61 -22.21 5.52
CA VAL A 5 11.42 -23.07 5.68
C VAL A 5 10.22 -22.26 6.18
N LYS A 6 10.44 -21.38 7.18
CA LYS A 6 9.38 -20.51 7.71
C LYS A 6 8.81 -19.61 6.63
N LEU A 7 9.66 -18.99 5.81
CA LEU A 7 9.24 -18.11 4.72
C LEU A 7 8.44 -18.86 3.64
N LYS A 8 8.91 -20.04 3.22
CA LYS A 8 8.16 -20.90 2.27
C LYS A 8 6.77 -21.26 2.78
N LEU A 9 6.65 -21.53 4.08
CA LEU A 9 5.37 -21.86 4.69
C LEU A 9 4.42 -20.65 4.70
N ILE A 10 4.93 -19.47 5.05
CA ILE A 10 4.14 -18.23 5.06
C ILE A 10 3.69 -17.88 3.63
N ASP A 11 4.56 -17.99 2.64
CA ASP A 11 4.23 -17.68 1.25
C ASP A 11 3.13 -18.61 0.67
N ALA A 12 3.26 -19.91 0.94
CA ALA A 12 2.22 -20.89 0.62
C ALA A 12 0.90 -20.61 1.36
N ALA A 13 0.99 -20.21 2.63
CA ALA A 13 -0.17 -19.87 3.46
C ALA A 13 -0.91 -18.64 2.93
N VAL A 14 -0.20 -17.56 2.59
CA VAL A 14 -0.81 -16.36 1.99
C VAL A 14 -1.57 -16.72 0.70
N THR A 15 -0.99 -17.57 -0.13
CA THR A 15 -1.62 -18.00 -1.39
C THR A 15 -2.89 -18.83 -1.14
N LEU A 16 -2.80 -19.88 -0.31
CA LEU A 16 -3.91 -20.82 -0.11
C LEU A 16 -5.02 -20.21 0.74
N PHE A 17 -4.67 -19.52 1.83
CA PHE A 17 -5.68 -18.86 2.68
C PHE A 17 -6.36 -17.70 1.97
N GLY A 18 -5.66 -16.99 1.07
CA GLY A 18 -6.28 -15.94 0.25
C GLY A 18 -7.31 -16.47 -0.74
N GLN A 19 -7.19 -17.74 -1.18
CA GLN A 19 -8.10 -18.35 -2.16
C GLN A 19 -9.26 -19.11 -1.50
N TYR A 20 -8.98 -19.89 -0.45
CA TYR A 20 -9.95 -20.84 0.12
C TYR A 20 -10.36 -20.50 1.57
N GLY A 21 -9.76 -19.48 2.18
CA GLY A 21 -9.97 -19.12 3.59
C GLY A 21 -9.35 -20.12 4.57
N LEU A 22 -9.51 -19.87 5.87
CA LEU A 22 -8.93 -20.70 6.93
C LEU A 22 -9.43 -22.15 6.88
N TYR A 23 -10.75 -22.35 6.72
CA TYR A 23 -11.37 -23.68 6.79
C TYR A 23 -11.24 -24.50 5.52
N GLY A 24 -11.00 -23.85 4.37
CA GLY A 24 -10.87 -24.51 3.07
C GLY A 24 -9.47 -25.07 2.78
N VAL A 25 -8.52 -24.91 3.70
CA VAL A 25 -7.12 -25.32 3.51
C VAL A 25 -6.72 -26.34 4.57
N THR A 26 -6.11 -27.44 4.13
CA THR A 26 -5.55 -28.48 4.98
C THR A 26 -4.04 -28.29 5.21
N THR A 27 -3.53 -28.84 6.32
CA THR A 27 -2.09 -28.83 6.63
C THR A 27 -1.27 -29.60 5.59
N LEU A 28 -1.85 -30.63 4.99
CA LEU A 28 -1.25 -31.40 3.90
C LEU A 28 -1.03 -30.54 2.65
N GLU A 29 -2.03 -29.75 2.25
CA GLU A 29 -1.94 -28.85 1.09
C GLU A 29 -0.90 -27.75 1.32
N LEU A 30 -0.84 -27.20 2.53
CA LEU A 30 0.17 -26.23 2.94
C LEU A 30 1.58 -26.81 2.82
N ALA A 31 1.79 -28.02 3.35
CA ALA A 31 3.07 -28.73 3.29
C ALA A 31 3.49 -29.01 1.83
N LYS A 32 2.54 -29.49 1.02
CA LYS A 32 2.75 -29.76 -0.41
C LYS A 32 3.11 -28.50 -1.19
N LYS A 33 2.37 -27.40 -0.98
CA LYS A 33 2.58 -26.12 -1.67
C LYS A 33 3.92 -25.48 -1.31
N SER A 34 4.32 -25.57 -0.04
CA SER A 34 5.60 -25.02 0.45
C SER A 34 6.80 -25.95 0.22
N GLN A 35 6.58 -27.18 -0.28
CA GLN A 35 7.59 -28.21 -0.46
C GLN A 35 8.33 -28.56 0.84
N VAL A 36 7.58 -28.65 1.93
CA VAL A 36 8.11 -29.03 3.25
C VAL A 36 7.38 -30.23 3.80
N ILE A 37 8.00 -30.92 4.74
CA ILE A 37 7.38 -32.04 5.44
C ILE A 37 6.37 -31.47 6.45
N GLU A 38 5.19 -32.07 6.57
CA GLU A 38 4.11 -31.59 7.43
C GLU A 38 4.54 -31.38 8.89
N GLY A 39 5.42 -32.24 9.44
CA GLY A 39 5.98 -32.05 10.78
C GLY A 39 6.73 -30.72 10.98
N SER A 40 7.23 -30.10 9.90
CA SER A 40 7.86 -28.78 9.98
C SER A 40 6.86 -27.67 10.29
N LEU A 41 5.60 -27.81 9.86
CA LEU A 41 4.53 -26.87 10.17
C LEU A 41 4.25 -26.89 11.68
N TYR A 42 4.02 -28.07 12.23
CA TYR A 42 3.74 -28.25 13.67
C TYR A 42 4.91 -27.81 14.55
N ARG A 43 6.15 -28.02 14.10
CA ARG A 43 7.34 -27.54 14.82
C ARG A 43 7.46 -26.02 14.85
N LEU A 44 7.04 -25.32 13.80
CA LEU A 44 7.23 -23.86 13.67
C LEU A 44 6.05 -23.04 14.20
N PHE A 45 4.82 -23.50 13.97
CA PHE A 45 3.61 -22.73 14.25
C PHE A 45 2.67 -23.41 15.24
N LEU A 46 2.92 -24.67 15.63
CA LEU A 46 2.07 -25.52 16.48
C LEU A 46 0.68 -25.84 15.92
N THR A 47 -0.03 -24.85 15.39
CA THR A 47 -1.36 -25.02 14.81
C THR A 47 -1.48 -24.28 13.48
N ARG A 48 -2.49 -24.66 12.70
CA ARG A 48 -2.84 -23.99 11.44
C ARG A 48 -3.27 -22.54 11.66
N GLU A 49 -4.00 -22.28 12.74
CA GLU A 49 -4.51 -20.97 13.10
C GLU A 49 -3.36 -19.99 13.37
N LYS A 50 -2.29 -20.46 14.04
CA LYS A 50 -1.08 -19.66 14.25
C LYS A 50 -0.34 -19.35 12.96
N LEU A 51 -0.34 -20.27 11.98
CA LEU A 51 0.19 -20.00 10.65
C LEU A 51 -0.67 -18.97 9.90
N TYR A 52 -1.99 -19.05 10.06
CA TYR A 52 -2.92 -18.07 9.49
C TYR A 52 -2.68 -16.67 10.05
N ASP A 53 -2.59 -16.53 11.38
CA ASP A 53 -2.28 -15.26 12.05
C ASP A 53 -0.98 -14.66 11.49
N ALA A 54 0.07 -15.47 11.38
CA ALA A 54 1.37 -15.04 10.85
C ALA A 54 1.31 -14.66 9.37
N ALA A 55 0.49 -15.33 8.57
CA ALA A 55 0.28 -14.99 7.15
C ALA A 55 -0.43 -13.64 7.01
N ILE A 56 -1.49 -13.41 7.79
CA ILE A 56 -2.21 -12.13 7.80
C ILE A 56 -1.30 -11.00 8.29
N GLU A 57 -0.56 -11.21 9.38
CA GLU A 57 0.40 -10.22 9.89
C GLU A 57 1.46 -9.87 8.83
N SER A 58 1.93 -10.86 8.07
CA SER A 58 2.87 -10.63 6.97
C SER A 58 2.28 -9.75 5.87
N VAL A 59 1.05 -10.03 5.44
CA VAL A 59 0.37 -9.24 4.41
C VAL A 59 0.11 -7.82 4.92
N VAL A 60 -0.43 -7.68 6.13
CA VAL A 60 -0.71 -6.37 6.76
C VAL A 60 0.56 -5.53 6.83
N ARG A 61 1.67 -6.11 7.27
CA ARG A 61 2.96 -5.41 7.32
C ARG A 61 3.40 -4.96 5.92
N MET A 62 3.39 -5.87 4.95
CA MET A 62 3.77 -5.54 3.56
C MET A 62 2.90 -4.43 2.97
N THR A 63 1.58 -4.48 3.20
CA THR A 63 0.67 -3.43 2.72
C THR A 63 0.85 -2.12 3.46
N THR A 64 1.09 -2.16 4.77
CA THR A 64 1.28 -0.95 5.58
C THR A 64 2.58 -0.27 5.19
N ASP A 65 3.66 -1.03 4.98
CA ASP A 65 4.96 -0.51 4.54
C ASP A 65 4.85 0.12 3.15
N ALA A 66 4.16 -0.55 2.21
CA ALA A 66 3.91 -0.01 0.88
C ALA A 66 3.08 1.27 0.93
N LEU A 67 1.98 1.29 1.70
CA LEU A 67 1.14 2.48 1.86
C LEU A 67 1.88 3.61 2.56
N ALA A 68 2.71 3.33 3.56
CA ALA A 68 3.54 4.33 4.22
C ALA A 68 4.54 4.94 3.24
N GLN A 69 5.13 4.15 2.34
CA GLN A 69 6.00 4.67 1.28
C GLN A 69 5.25 5.65 0.36
N PHE A 70 4.01 5.34 -0.02
CA PHE A 70 3.20 6.25 -0.86
C PHE A 70 2.63 7.45 -0.10
N ALA A 71 2.34 7.31 1.19
CA ALA A 71 1.81 8.39 2.02
C ALA A 71 2.90 9.39 2.47
N LEU A 72 4.16 8.94 2.54
CA LEU A 72 5.33 9.76 2.87
C LEU A 72 6.07 10.29 1.64
N ASP A 73 5.76 9.81 0.44
CA ASP A 73 6.01 10.57 -0.78
C ASP A 73 5.12 11.83 -0.72
N PRO A 74 5.68 13.04 -0.63
CA PRO A 74 4.86 14.24 -0.50
C PRO A 74 3.98 14.36 -1.74
N ILE A 75 2.68 14.11 -1.56
CA ILE A 75 1.60 14.34 -2.54
C ILE A 75 1.54 15.84 -2.96
N HIS A 76 2.47 16.69 -2.50
CA HIS A 76 2.48 18.15 -2.62
C HIS A 76 3.73 18.78 -3.24
N ARG A 77 4.56 18.07 -4.03
CA ARG A 77 5.67 18.73 -4.76
C ARG A 77 5.62 18.62 -6.30
N ARG A 78 4.43 18.54 -6.90
CA ARG A 78 4.30 18.52 -8.38
C ARG A 78 2.97 19.02 -8.95
N SER A 79 2.38 20.11 -8.46
CA SER A 79 1.33 20.80 -9.22
C SER A 79 1.85 21.75 -10.30
N GLU A 80 3.18 21.91 -10.48
CA GLU A 80 3.68 22.99 -11.36
C GLU A 80 4.37 22.61 -12.67
N ARG A 81 4.50 21.34 -13.11
CA ARG A 81 5.22 21.14 -14.40
C ARG A 81 4.97 19.94 -15.31
N THR A 82 4.04 19.03 -15.06
CA THR A 82 3.81 17.96 -16.03
C THR A 82 2.36 17.54 -16.03
N GLY A 83 1.68 17.80 -17.15
CA GLY A 83 0.40 17.19 -17.46
C GLY A 83 0.50 15.67 -17.36
N TYR A 84 -0.49 15.06 -16.71
CA TYR A 84 -0.71 13.64 -16.83
C TYR A 84 -1.27 13.37 -18.24
N PRO A 85 -0.66 12.47 -19.02
CA PRO A 85 -1.29 12.02 -20.25
C PRO A 85 -2.52 11.19 -19.86
N HIS A 86 -3.71 11.74 -20.13
CA HIS A 86 -4.93 10.95 -20.05
C HIS A 86 -4.88 9.90 -21.18
N PRO A 87 -5.25 8.63 -20.93
CA PRO A 87 -5.21 7.57 -21.94
C PRO A 87 -6.13 7.81 -23.17
N ASP A 88 -6.90 8.90 -23.20
CA ASP A 88 -8.04 9.06 -24.11
C ASP A 88 -7.82 10.16 -25.15
N GLY A 89 -6.62 10.76 -25.21
CA GLY A 89 -6.24 11.73 -26.25
C GLY A 89 -7.09 13.01 -26.33
N ARG A 90 -8.01 13.24 -25.39
CA ARG A 90 -8.84 14.45 -25.34
C ARG A 90 -8.23 15.45 -24.38
N GLY A 91 -7.55 16.44 -24.95
CA GLY A 91 -6.95 17.56 -24.22
C GLY A 91 -7.95 18.30 -23.32
N CYS A 92 -7.42 18.86 -22.24
CA CYS A 92 -8.14 19.61 -21.20
C CYS A 92 -9.24 20.51 -21.75
N SER A 93 -10.48 20.27 -21.34
CA SER A 93 -11.50 21.32 -21.29
C SER A 93 -11.08 22.32 -20.22
N THR A 94 -10.64 23.50 -20.66
CA THR A 94 -10.35 24.65 -19.82
C THR A 94 -11.62 25.09 -19.11
N VAL A 95 -11.80 24.72 -17.84
CA VAL A 95 -12.82 25.37 -17.00
C VAL A 95 -12.17 26.59 -16.38
N ALA A 96 -12.36 27.74 -17.02
CA ALA A 96 -11.98 29.03 -16.47
C ALA A 96 -12.88 29.32 -15.26
N LEU A 97 -12.35 29.14 -14.05
CA LEU A 97 -12.93 29.75 -12.85
C LEU A 97 -12.55 31.23 -12.87
N SER A 98 -13.51 32.05 -13.30
CA SER A 98 -13.46 33.50 -13.27
C SER A 98 -13.28 33.99 -11.83
N SER A 99 -12.23 34.79 -11.66
CA SER A 99 -11.93 35.63 -10.50
C SER A 99 -13.11 36.56 -10.20
N ASP A 100 -13.73 36.40 -9.02
CA ASP A 100 -14.69 37.38 -8.50
C ASP A 100 -14.06 38.12 -7.33
N ALA A 101 -14.17 39.44 -7.41
CA ALA A 101 -13.42 40.42 -6.65
C ALA A 101 -14.00 40.62 -5.23
N GLY A 102 -13.14 40.83 -4.24
CA GLY A 102 -13.58 41.24 -2.91
C GLY A 102 -12.48 41.76 -2.00
N GLY A 103 -12.51 43.08 -1.70
CA GLY A 103 -12.18 43.62 -0.36
C GLY A 103 -10.78 44.20 -0.09
N ARG A 104 -10.69 45.53 -0.06
CA ARG A 104 -9.65 46.43 0.54
C ARG A 104 -9.50 46.24 2.07
N PRO A 105 -8.63 46.96 2.85
CA PRO A 105 -7.67 48.06 2.57
C PRO A 105 -6.23 47.74 3.11
N SER A 106 -5.16 48.55 3.06
CA SER A 106 -4.94 49.88 3.64
C SER A 106 -3.49 50.38 3.37
N ALA A 107 -3.34 51.70 3.22
CA ALA A 107 -2.07 52.43 3.09
C ALA A 107 -1.19 52.39 4.38
N PRO A 108 0.08 52.87 4.35
CA PRO A 108 0.28 54.29 4.60
C PRO A 108 1.42 55.00 3.82
N ALA A 109 1.19 56.32 3.65
CA ALA A 109 2.09 57.47 3.77
C ALA A 109 3.47 57.52 3.08
N GLY A 110 3.57 58.42 2.09
CA GLY A 110 4.33 59.67 2.25
C GLY A 110 5.83 59.67 1.97
N SER A 111 6.23 60.17 0.79
CA SER A 111 7.48 60.92 0.60
C SER A 111 7.34 61.81 -0.64
N GLY A 112 7.19 63.12 -0.38
CA GLY A 112 7.21 64.16 -1.41
C GLY A 112 8.64 64.60 -1.66
N VAL A 113 9.04 64.66 -2.93
CA VAL A 113 10.18 65.46 -3.39
C VAL A 113 9.78 66.06 -4.73
N ARG A 114 9.52 67.37 -4.75
CA ARG A 114 9.96 68.36 -5.75
C ARG A 114 9.30 69.71 -5.47
#